data_AF-A0A359E1A8-F1
#
_entry.id   AF-A0A359E1A8-F1
#
_cell.length_a   1.000
_cell.length_b   1.000
_cell.length_c   1.000
_cell.angle_alpha   90.00
_cell.angle_beta   90.00
_cell.angle_gamma   90.00
#
_symmetry.space_group_name_H-M   'P 1'
#
loop_
_entity.id
_entity.type
_entity.pdbx_description
1 polymer ?
#
loop_
_entity_poly.entity_id
_entity_poly.type
_entity_poly.pdbx_seq_one_letter_code
_entity_poly.pdbx_strand_id
1 'polypeptide(L)'
;YSQHAVSLNKRFQKGFDELRYQEVSVSLSQEKAIDNEYRLLGFAETDWKTLAGIEFRTSGFTPIGTLQTSLNLKQNVNTASGNFSVGKAEVKHLSDLGSGFGLNLRVFGALVSSNAPTEYTYSLANRDPISWLNNGVTRASGTIPDTFFENGIVQVAGGFNLRGYNVDAFVTPQGNEQNTISYSGTIDRGVSLNTELLFPNFINSLLERTIMGDFVHLKSYVFGDIGKINGNAI
;
A
#
# COMPACT_ATOMS: atom_id res chain seq x y z
N TYR A 1 -12.70 -4.15 12.35
CA TYR A 1 -11.40 -4.84 12.51
C TYR A 1 -10.84 -4.52 13.88
N SER A 2 -10.25 -5.49 14.57
CA SER A 2 -9.58 -5.24 15.86
C SER A 2 -8.08 -5.47 15.73
N GLN A 3 -7.30 -4.47 16.16
CA GLN A 3 -5.85 -4.54 16.23
C GLN A 3 -5.38 -3.96 17.56
N HIS A 4 -4.59 -4.75 18.27
CA HIS A 4 -3.87 -4.30 19.46
C HIS A 4 -2.39 -4.52 19.18
N ALA A 5 -1.57 -3.47 19.32
CA ALA A 5 -0.16 -3.55 18.99
C ALA A 5 0.68 -2.84 20.04
N VAL A 6 1.84 -3.41 20.34
CA VAL A 6 2.92 -2.77 21.07
C VAL A 6 4.12 -2.71 20.14
N SER A 7 4.73 -1.54 20.04
CA SER A 7 5.92 -1.32 19.20
C SER A 7 6.98 -0.53 19.95
N LEU A 8 8.24 -0.94 19.80
CA LEU A 8 9.41 -0.20 20.24
C LEU A 8 10.10 0.40 19.02
N ASN A 9 10.19 1.72 18.97
CA ASN A 9 10.75 2.46 17.84
C ASN A 9 12.04 3.14 18.28
N LYS A 10 13.14 2.87 17.57
CA LYS A 10 14.41 3.59 17.75
C LYS A 10 14.69 4.40 16.48
N ARG A 11 14.56 5.73 16.60
CA ARG A 11 14.94 6.68 15.56
C ARG A 11 16.32 7.27 15.83
N PHE A 12 17.16 7.24 14.80
CA PHE A 12 18.44 7.93 14.71
C PHE A 12 18.27 9.11 13.77
N GLN A 13 18.34 10.32 14.31
CA GLN A 13 18.23 11.57 13.57
C GLN A 13 19.46 12.43 13.84
N LYS A 14 20.00 13.06 12.80
CA LYS A 14 21.14 13.97 12.94
C LYS A 14 20.60 15.37 13.22
N GLY A 15 20.73 15.83 14.46
CA GLY A 15 20.22 17.13 14.88
C GLY A 15 18.69 17.16 14.96
N PHE A 16 18.10 18.29 14.59
CA PHE A 16 16.66 18.56 14.66
C PHE A 16 15.93 18.43 13.31
N ASP A 17 16.59 17.93 12.26
CA ASP A 17 15.96 17.72 10.96
C ASP A 17 15.12 16.43 10.98
N GLU A 18 13.82 16.57 11.24
CA GLU A 18 12.87 15.45 11.30
C GLU A 18 12.67 14.73 9.95
N LEU A 19 13.12 15.34 8.83
CA LEU A 19 13.02 14.76 7.49
C LEU A 19 14.18 13.81 7.18
N ARG A 20 15.27 13.86 7.98
CA ARG A 20 16.45 13.00 7.84
C ARG A 20 16.56 12.02 9.00
N TYR A 21 16.22 10.78 8.76
CA TYR A 21 16.23 9.78 9.83
C TYR A 21 16.50 8.37 9.32
N GLN A 22 16.94 7.54 10.25
CA GLN A 22 16.91 6.08 10.17
C GLN A 22 16.10 5.58 11.36
N GLU A 23 15.16 4.68 11.14
CA GLU A 23 14.28 4.16 12.18
C GLU A 23 14.23 2.64 12.09
N VAL A 24 14.38 2.00 13.24
CA VAL A 24 14.12 0.57 13.43
C VAL A 24 12.97 0.43 14.40
N SER A 25 12.00 -0.38 14.03
CA SER A 25 10.83 -0.70 14.84
C SER A 25 10.71 -2.20 15.02
N VAL A 26 10.48 -2.64 16.26
CA VAL A 26 10.09 -4.01 16.56
C VAL A 26 8.70 -3.97 17.17
N SER A 27 7.81 -4.86 16.73
CA SER A 27 6.41 -4.85 17.11
C SER A 27 5.87 -6.24 17.38
N LEU A 28 4.88 -6.31 18.25
CA LEU A 28 4.01 -7.46 18.44
C LEU A 28 2.56 -6.96 18.34
N SER A 29 1.77 -7.54 17.47
CA SER A 29 0.35 -7.22 17.32
C SER A 29 -0.55 -8.44 17.40
N GLN A 30 -1.76 -8.24 17.91
CA GLN A 30 -2.87 -9.17 17.81
C GLN A 30 -3.96 -8.58 16.91
N GLU A 31 -4.37 -9.36 15.93
CA GLU A 31 -5.15 -8.88 14.79
C GLU A 31 -6.30 -9.83 14.50
N LYS A 32 -7.54 -9.32 14.43
CA LYS A 32 -8.73 -10.11 14.11
C LYS A 32 -9.68 -9.37 13.19
N ALA A 33 -10.10 -10.05 12.13
CA ALA A 33 -11.19 -9.59 11.31
C ALA A 33 -12.53 -9.76 12.05
N ILE A 34 -13.25 -8.66 12.26
CA ILE A 34 -14.64 -8.61 12.75
C ILE A 34 -15.53 -7.94 11.72
N ASP A 35 -16.81 -8.28 11.68
CA ASP A 35 -17.83 -7.55 10.92
C ASP A 35 -17.50 -7.43 9.42
N ASN A 36 -17.21 -8.57 8.77
CA ASN A 36 -16.88 -8.62 7.34
C ASN A 36 -18.00 -8.04 6.45
N GLU A 37 -19.24 -8.09 6.90
CA GLU A 37 -20.43 -7.57 6.19
C GLU A 37 -20.43 -6.04 6.00
N TYR A 38 -19.69 -5.28 6.82
CA TYR A 38 -19.60 -3.81 6.70
C TYR A 38 -18.35 -3.34 5.96
N ARG A 39 -17.58 -4.27 5.37
CA ARG A 39 -16.31 -3.94 4.72
C ARG A 39 -16.45 -3.96 3.23
N LEU A 40 -15.68 -3.07 2.59
CA LEU A 40 -15.49 -3.11 1.14
C LEU A 40 -14.79 -4.42 0.73
N LEU A 41 -13.83 -4.89 1.53
CA LEU A 41 -13.11 -6.15 1.29
C LEU A 41 -13.45 -7.17 2.38
N GLY A 42 -14.07 -8.28 1.99
CA GLY A 42 -14.25 -9.45 2.85
C GLY A 42 -12.91 -10.14 3.10
N PHE A 43 -12.63 -10.51 4.35
CA PHE A 43 -11.43 -11.26 4.70
C PHE A 43 -11.77 -12.71 4.98
N ALA A 44 -10.99 -13.64 4.41
CA ALA A 44 -11.22 -15.07 4.56
C ALA A 44 -10.98 -15.55 6.00
N GLU A 45 -9.96 -15.01 6.68
CA GLU A 45 -9.54 -15.50 8.00
C GLU A 45 -10.10 -14.65 9.15
N THR A 46 -10.98 -15.25 9.95
CA THR A 46 -11.62 -14.60 11.11
C THR A 46 -10.92 -14.88 12.42
N ASP A 47 -9.92 -15.76 12.48
CA ASP A 47 -9.22 -16.05 13.73
C ASP A 47 -8.23 -14.96 14.15
N TRP A 48 -7.89 -14.98 15.44
CA TRP A 48 -6.85 -14.13 16.00
C TRP A 48 -5.49 -14.52 15.43
N LYS A 49 -4.80 -13.53 14.87
CA LYS A 49 -3.41 -13.62 14.41
C LYS A 49 -2.54 -12.90 15.43
N THR A 50 -1.35 -13.44 15.69
CA THR A 50 -0.35 -12.77 16.54
C THR A 50 0.89 -12.53 15.70
N LEU A 51 1.13 -11.28 15.30
CA LEU A 51 2.22 -10.93 14.39
C LEU A 51 3.39 -10.34 15.16
N ALA A 52 4.56 -10.96 15.04
CA ALA A 52 5.83 -10.33 15.35
C ALA A 52 6.32 -9.59 14.10
N GLY A 53 6.75 -8.34 14.23
CA GLY A 53 7.15 -7.51 13.11
C GLY A 53 8.45 -6.75 13.35
N ILE A 54 9.25 -6.60 12.30
CA ILE A 54 10.41 -5.73 12.25
C ILE A 54 10.24 -4.78 11.07
N GLU A 55 10.48 -3.49 11.30
CA GLU A 55 10.46 -2.48 10.26
C GLU A 55 11.73 -1.64 10.30
N PHE A 56 12.29 -1.38 9.13
CA PHE A 56 13.38 -0.43 8.93
C PHE A 56 12.90 0.65 7.96
N ARG A 57 13.09 1.92 8.34
CA ARG A 57 12.80 3.07 7.48
C ARG A 57 14.00 4.00 7.43
N THR A 58 14.27 4.58 6.28
CA THR A 58 15.22 5.67 6.14
C THR A 58 14.63 6.75 5.23
N SER A 59 14.93 8.00 5.56
CA SER A 59 14.64 9.17 4.75
C SER A 59 15.86 10.07 4.76
N GLY A 60 16.31 10.49 3.59
CA GLY A 60 17.48 11.35 3.46
C GLY A 60 17.47 12.13 2.16
N PHE A 61 18.33 13.15 2.09
CA PHE A 61 18.52 13.94 0.88
C PHE A 61 19.82 13.52 0.20
N THR A 62 19.73 13.40 -1.12
CA THR A 62 20.82 13.19 -2.06
C THR A 62 21.00 14.48 -2.87
N PRO A 63 22.11 14.66 -3.61
CA PRO A 63 22.31 15.84 -4.47
C PRO A 63 21.19 16.06 -5.50
N ILE A 64 20.47 14.99 -5.85
CA ILE A 64 19.44 14.99 -6.89
C ILE A 64 18.02 14.80 -6.34
N GLY A 65 17.82 14.91 -5.02
CA GLY A 65 16.49 14.84 -4.41
C GLY A 65 16.42 13.94 -3.17
N THR A 66 15.21 13.57 -2.75
CA THR A 66 14.97 12.78 -1.53
C THR A 66 14.98 11.28 -1.85
N LEU A 67 15.62 10.49 -1.01
CA LEU A 67 15.59 9.02 -1.05
C LEU A 67 14.91 8.50 0.22
N GLN A 68 13.87 7.70 0.05
CA GLN A 68 13.15 7.03 1.12
C GLN A 68 13.20 5.53 0.89
N THR A 69 13.50 4.77 1.94
CA THR A 69 13.47 3.31 1.88
C THR A 69 12.68 2.78 3.06
N SER A 70 11.90 1.74 2.83
CA SER A 70 11.27 0.96 3.88
C SER A 70 11.43 -0.53 3.62
N LEU A 71 11.67 -1.29 4.69
CA LEU A 71 11.65 -2.74 4.71
C LEU A 71 10.78 -3.14 5.90
N ASN A 72 9.80 -3.99 5.69
CA ASN A 72 8.92 -4.48 6.76
C ASN A 72 8.75 -5.98 6.61
N LEU A 73 9.00 -6.70 7.69
CA LEU A 73 8.86 -8.14 7.79
C LEU A 73 7.91 -8.43 8.94
N LYS A 74 6.94 -9.31 8.72
CA LYS A 74 5.99 -9.79 9.72
C LYS A 74 5.93 -11.31 9.70
N GLN A 75 5.72 -11.88 10.86
CA GLN A 75 5.63 -13.32 11.07
C GLN A 75 4.46 -13.60 12.00
N ASN A 76 3.50 -14.41 11.56
CA ASN A 76 2.48 -14.94 12.48
C ASN A 76 3.13 -15.99 13.38
N VAL A 77 3.16 -15.70 14.67
CA VAL A 77 3.66 -16.61 15.71
C VAL A 77 2.54 -17.40 16.37
N ASN A 78 1.27 -17.12 16.02
CA ASN A 78 0.14 -17.96 16.44
C ASN A 78 0.03 -19.18 15.52
N THR A 79 0.40 -20.35 16.02
CA THR A 79 0.33 -21.61 15.26
C THR A 79 -1.11 -22.09 15.02
N ALA A 80 -2.08 -21.67 15.83
CA ALA A 80 -3.48 -22.07 15.67
C ALA A 80 -4.14 -21.45 14.44
N SER A 81 -3.74 -20.23 14.05
CA SER A 81 -4.24 -19.52 12.86
C SER A 81 -3.31 -19.64 11.64
N GLY A 82 -2.46 -20.67 11.63
CA GLY A 82 -1.52 -20.94 10.55
C GLY A 82 -0.24 -20.11 10.62
N ASN A 83 0.90 -20.76 10.37
CA ASN A 83 2.19 -20.08 10.29
C ASN A 83 2.34 -19.42 8.92
N PHE A 84 2.55 -18.10 8.91
CA PHE A 84 2.86 -17.36 7.69
C PHE A 84 3.79 -16.17 7.93
N SER A 85 4.50 -15.75 6.87
CA SER A 85 5.38 -14.59 6.84
C SER A 85 4.98 -13.63 5.73
N VAL A 86 5.15 -12.34 5.97
CA VAL A 86 4.89 -11.27 5.01
C VAL A 86 6.09 -10.33 5.00
N GLY A 87 6.62 -10.04 3.83
CA GLY A 87 7.74 -9.14 3.63
C GLY A 87 7.41 -8.12 2.54
N LYS A 88 7.75 -6.85 2.80
CA LYS A 88 7.68 -5.78 1.81
C LYS A 88 8.93 -4.91 1.87
N ALA A 89 9.38 -4.48 0.71
CA ALA A 89 10.46 -3.52 0.56
C ALA A 89 10.01 -2.42 -0.42
N GLU A 90 10.32 -1.18 -0.11
CA GLU A 90 10.02 -0.04 -0.98
C GLU A 90 11.21 0.91 -0.98
N VAL A 91 11.61 1.38 -2.15
CA VAL A 91 12.56 2.47 -2.35
C VAL A 91 11.89 3.53 -3.21
N LYS A 92 11.87 4.78 -2.74
CA LYS A 92 11.33 5.93 -3.44
C LYS A 92 12.41 6.99 -3.61
N HIS A 93 12.60 7.45 -4.83
CA HIS A 93 13.44 8.59 -5.13
C HIS A 93 12.58 9.72 -5.71
N LEU A 94 12.66 10.90 -5.12
CA LEU A 94 11.90 12.08 -5.51
C LEU A 94 12.89 13.18 -5.89
N SER A 95 12.99 13.48 -7.18
CA SER A 95 13.89 14.49 -7.73
C SER A 95 13.11 15.71 -8.20
N ASP A 96 13.53 16.89 -7.75
CA ASP A 96 13.11 18.16 -8.35
C ASP A 96 14.08 18.50 -9.47
N LEU A 97 13.58 18.56 -10.70
CA LEU A 97 14.36 18.88 -11.90
C LEU A 97 14.34 20.38 -12.22
N GLY A 98 13.61 21.16 -11.42
CA GLY A 98 13.44 22.60 -11.60
C GLY A 98 12.28 22.96 -12.54
N SER A 99 11.85 24.21 -12.48
CA SER A 99 10.78 24.77 -13.34
C SER A 99 9.45 23.99 -13.28
N GLY A 100 9.15 23.37 -12.14
CA GLY A 100 7.95 22.55 -11.96
C GLY A 100 8.03 21.14 -12.58
N PHE A 101 9.20 20.73 -13.09
CA PHE A 101 9.47 19.36 -13.49
C PHE A 101 10.01 18.55 -12.32
N GLY A 102 9.62 17.28 -12.27
CA GLY A 102 10.10 16.36 -11.25
C GLY A 102 10.13 14.94 -11.76
N LEU A 103 10.97 14.11 -11.14
CA LEU A 103 11.03 12.68 -11.42
C LEU A 103 10.78 11.91 -10.12
N ASN A 104 9.73 11.10 -10.10
CA ASN A 104 9.48 10.16 -9.03
C ASN A 104 9.80 8.75 -9.53
N LEU A 105 10.69 8.06 -8.85
CA LEU A 105 10.97 6.66 -9.06
C LEU A 105 10.55 5.89 -7.81
N ARG A 106 9.89 4.75 -8.00
CA ARG A 106 9.53 3.86 -6.91
C ARG A 106 9.78 2.42 -7.31
N VAL A 107 10.58 1.72 -6.54
CA VAL A 107 10.72 0.26 -6.60
C VAL A 107 9.97 -0.32 -5.41
N PHE A 108 9.13 -1.32 -5.67
CA PHE A 108 8.42 -2.04 -4.64
C PHE A 108 8.60 -3.54 -4.83
N GLY A 109 8.83 -4.26 -3.75
CA GLY A 109 8.89 -5.72 -3.74
C GLY A 109 8.09 -6.28 -2.58
N ALA A 110 7.46 -7.43 -2.80
CA ALA A 110 6.74 -8.13 -1.76
C ALA A 110 6.93 -9.65 -1.86
N LEU A 111 6.84 -10.30 -0.70
CA LEU A 111 6.94 -11.74 -0.51
C LEU A 111 5.95 -12.16 0.59
N VAL A 112 5.17 -13.19 0.32
CA VAL A 112 4.16 -13.74 1.21
C VAL A 112 4.34 -15.26 1.19
N SER A 113 4.43 -15.88 2.37
CA SER A 113 4.55 -17.34 2.44
C SER A 113 3.23 -18.03 2.11
N SER A 114 3.28 -19.34 1.86
CA SER A 114 2.08 -20.16 1.86
C SER A 114 1.32 -20.02 3.20
N ASN A 115 -0.01 -20.14 3.15
CA ASN A 115 -0.95 -20.00 4.28
C ASN A 115 -1.19 -18.58 4.80
N ALA A 116 -0.57 -17.54 4.22
CA ALA A 116 -0.93 -16.19 4.58
C ALA A 116 -2.39 -15.91 4.18
N PRO A 117 -3.20 -15.36 5.08
CA PRO A 117 -4.55 -14.95 4.74
C PRO A 117 -4.59 -13.91 3.63
N THR A 118 -5.69 -13.92 2.87
CA THR A 118 -5.90 -13.04 1.71
C THR A 118 -5.70 -11.55 2.01
N GLU A 119 -5.93 -11.10 3.24
CA GLU A 119 -5.74 -9.69 3.60
C GLU A 119 -4.27 -9.23 3.59
N TYR A 120 -3.30 -10.15 3.60
CA TYR A 120 -1.87 -9.88 3.51
C TYR A 120 -1.29 -10.06 2.10
N THR A 121 -2.11 -10.55 1.17
CA THR A 121 -1.71 -10.73 -0.22
C THR A 121 -1.80 -9.41 -1.00
N TYR A 122 -1.24 -9.39 -2.19
CA TYR A 122 -1.15 -8.17 -3.01
C TYR A 122 -1.97 -8.27 -4.28
N SER A 123 -2.37 -7.11 -4.78
CA SER A 123 -2.98 -6.94 -6.10
C SER A 123 -2.04 -6.18 -7.03
N LEU A 124 -2.31 -6.21 -8.34
CA LEU A 124 -1.47 -5.53 -9.34
C LEU A 124 -1.45 -4.01 -9.12
N ALA A 125 -2.62 -3.41 -8.99
CA ALA A 125 -2.79 -1.96 -9.03
C ALA A 125 -2.99 -1.33 -7.64
N ASN A 126 -3.41 -2.10 -6.64
CA ASN A 126 -3.79 -1.58 -5.34
C ASN A 126 -2.87 -2.05 -4.21
N ARG A 127 -2.84 -1.23 -3.16
CA ARG A 127 -2.19 -1.54 -1.89
C ARG A 127 -2.79 -2.81 -1.24
N ASP A 128 -2.02 -3.45 -0.35
CA ASP A 128 -2.46 -4.63 0.39
C ASP A 128 -3.77 -4.36 1.18
N PRO A 129 -4.76 -5.29 1.15
CA PRO A 129 -6.07 -5.09 1.78
C PRO A 129 -6.03 -4.70 3.25
N ILE A 130 -5.11 -5.29 4.04
CA ILE A 130 -4.98 -4.99 5.47
C ILE A 130 -4.70 -3.50 5.71
N SER A 131 -3.99 -2.83 4.80
CA SER A 131 -3.69 -1.40 4.93
C SER A 131 -4.90 -0.48 4.69
N TRP A 132 -5.95 -0.97 4.03
CA TRP A 132 -7.15 -0.17 3.74
C TRP A 132 -8.00 0.05 4.98
N LEU A 133 -7.88 -0.84 5.97
CA LEU A 133 -8.58 -0.77 7.25
C LEU A 133 -8.15 0.44 8.09
N ASN A 134 -6.92 0.90 7.90
CA ASN A 134 -6.36 2.03 8.63
C ASN A 134 -6.73 3.39 8.00
N ASN A 135 -7.54 3.38 6.93
CA ASN A 135 -7.95 4.59 6.23
C ASN A 135 -9.48 4.78 6.37
N GLY A 136 -9.88 5.95 6.86
CA GLY A 136 -11.29 6.29 7.09
C GLY A 136 -12.19 6.21 5.86
N VAL A 137 -11.62 6.38 4.66
CA VAL A 137 -12.34 6.37 3.38
C VAL A 137 -12.54 4.95 2.85
N THR A 138 -11.60 4.03 3.08
CA THR A 138 -11.61 2.68 2.50
C THR A 138 -12.00 1.59 3.49
N ARG A 139 -12.09 1.90 4.79
CA ARG A 139 -12.36 0.89 5.83
C ARG A 139 -13.81 0.39 5.89
N ALA A 140 -14.77 1.15 5.38
CA ALA A 140 -16.19 0.87 5.47
C ALA A 140 -16.83 0.80 4.08
N SER A 141 -17.68 -0.21 3.87
CA SER A 141 -18.51 -0.33 2.66
C SER A 141 -19.43 0.89 2.51
N GLY A 142 -19.74 1.26 1.27
CA GLY A 142 -20.63 2.37 0.92
C GLY A 142 -20.02 3.77 0.99
N THR A 143 -18.78 3.94 1.47
CA THR A 143 -18.11 5.25 1.44
C THR A 143 -17.69 5.64 0.02
N ILE A 144 -17.18 4.66 -0.73
CA ILE A 144 -16.93 4.76 -2.17
C ILE A 144 -17.81 3.69 -2.81
N PRO A 145 -18.57 4.00 -3.88
CA PRO A 145 -19.34 3.00 -4.59
C PRO A 145 -18.46 1.85 -5.09
N ASP A 146 -18.87 0.60 -4.87
CA ASP A 146 -18.11 -0.58 -5.28
C ASP A 146 -17.79 -0.57 -6.79
N THR A 147 -18.76 -0.13 -7.59
CA THR A 147 -18.62 0.10 -9.05
C THR A 147 -17.45 1.01 -9.44
N PHE A 148 -16.98 1.90 -8.56
CA PHE A 148 -15.84 2.76 -8.86
C PHE A 148 -14.52 2.00 -8.76
N PHE A 149 -14.44 1.00 -7.88
CA PHE A 149 -13.29 0.09 -7.85
C PHE A 149 -13.34 -0.90 -9.02
N GLU A 150 -14.52 -1.46 -9.30
CA GLU A 150 -14.75 -2.40 -10.42
C GLU A 150 -14.35 -1.79 -11.77
N ASN A 151 -14.82 -0.57 -12.05
CA ASN A 151 -14.51 0.12 -13.29
C ASN A 151 -13.11 0.77 -13.29
N GLY A 152 -12.35 0.57 -12.21
CA GLY A 152 -11.00 1.09 -12.04
C GLY A 152 -10.89 2.61 -11.94
N ILE A 153 -12.00 3.30 -11.68
CA ILE A 153 -12.07 4.75 -11.43
C ILE A 153 -11.29 5.10 -10.15
N VAL A 154 -11.38 4.24 -9.13
CA VAL A 154 -10.66 4.40 -7.88
C VAL A 154 -9.58 3.34 -7.74
N GLN A 155 -8.41 3.77 -7.28
CA GLN A 155 -7.27 2.94 -6.94
C GLN A 155 -6.76 3.32 -5.56
N VAL A 156 -6.49 2.32 -4.72
CA VAL A 156 -5.81 2.57 -3.44
C VAL A 156 -4.31 2.48 -3.68
N ALA A 157 -3.67 3.63 -3.84
CA ALA A 157 -2.26 3.73 -4.17
C ALA A 157 -1.36 3.01 -3.13
N GLY A 158 -0.40 2.23 -3.64
CA GLY A 158 0.54 1.43 -2.84
C GLY A 158 0.68 0.01 -3.40
N GLY A 159 1.43 -0.86 -2.71
CA GLY A 159 1.71 -2.21 -3.22
C GLY A 159 2.47 -2.18 -4.54
N PHE A 160 2.14 -3.03 -5.51
CA PHE A 160 2.80 -3.00 -6.83
C PHE A 160 2.47 -1.75 -7.65
N ASN A 161 1.28 -1.16 -7.42
CA ASN A 161 0.85 0.10 -8.02
C ASN A 161 0.98 0.12 -9.56
N LEU A 162 0.68 -0.98 -10.23
CA LEU A 162 0.66 -1.09 -11.69
C LEU A 162 -0.65 -0.51 -12.21
N ARG A 163 -0.68 0.79 -12.48
CA ARG A 163 -1.90 1.49 -12.90
C ARG A 163 -2.37 0.97 -14.26
N GLY A 164 -3.69 0.89 -14.43
CA GLY A 164 -4.33 0.35 -15.62
C GLY A 164 -4.64 -1.15 -15.57
N TYR A 165 -4.11 -1.88 -14.57
CA TYR A 165 -4.33 -3.33 -14.39
C TYR A 165 -5.37 -3.67 -13.32
N ASN A 166 -6.35 -2.79 -13.08
CA ASN A 166 -7.40 -3.01 -12.08
C ASN A 166 -8.35 -4.16 -12.45
N VAL A 167 -8.57 -4.42 -13.74
CA VAL A 167 -9.67 -5.25 -14.23
C VAL A 167 -9.49 -6.75 -13.90
N ASP A 168 -8.26 -7.24 -13.79
CA ASP A 168 -7.97 -8.67 -13.58
C ASP A 168 -7.74 -9.04 -12.10
N ALA A 169 -7.84 -8.09 -11.16
CA ALA A 169 -7.53 -8.32 -9.74
C ALA A 169 -8.74 -8.81 -8.92
N PHE A 170 -9.90 -9.00 -9.56
CA PHE A 170 -11.20 -9.16 -8.92
C PHE A 170 -11.91 -10.44 -9.37
N VAL A 171 -11.28 -11.60 -9.17
CA VAL A 171 -11.91 -12.89 -9.48
C VAL A 171 -12.35 -13.57 -8.19
N THR A 172 -13.65 -13.82 -8.08
CA THR A 172 -14.27 -14.57 -6.98
C THR A 172 -13.77 -16.02 -6.99
N PRO A 173 -13.38 -16.60 -5.85
CA PRO A 173 -13.25 -18.05 -5.74
C PRO A 173 -14.61 -18.69 -6.07
N GLN A 174 -14.65 -19.53 -7.09
CA GLN A 174 -15.86 -20.25 -7.50
C GLN A 174 -16.56 -20.89 -6.29
N GLY A 175 -17.83 -20.56 -6.05
CA GLY A 175 -18.64 -21.37 -5.14
C GLY A 175 -19.89 -20.77 -4.50
N ASN A 176 -20.06 -19.44 -4.42
CA ASN A 176 -21.24 -18.86 -3.77
C ASN A 176 -22.08 -18.02 -4.75
N GLU A 177 -23.39 -18.29 -4.78
CA GLU A 177 -24.42 -17.66 -5.63
C GLU A 177 -24.70 -16.17 -5.28
N GLN A 178 -23.75 -15.49 -4.67
CA GLN A 178 -23.81 -14.06 -4.41
C GLN A 178 -22.60 -13.42 -5.10
N ASN A 179 -22.88 -12.45 -5.97
CA ASN A 179 -21.92 -11.61 -6.69
C ASN A 179 -21.06 -10.76 -5.70
N THR A 180 -20.36 -11.40 -4.78
CA THR A 180 -19.38 -10.73 -3.92
C THR A 180 -18.06 -10.70 -4.66
N ILE A 181 -17.69 -9.50 -5.08
CA ILE A 181 -16.38 -9.21 -5.65
C ILE A 181 -15.34 -9.44 -4.56
N SER A 182 -14.44 -10.40 -4.79
CA SER A 182 -13.31 -10.62 -3.89
C SER A 182 -12.16 -9.72 -4.30
N TYR A 183 -11.92 -8.69 -3.51
CA TYR A 183 -10.77 -7.79 -3.66
C TYR A 183 -9.47 -8.35 -3.05
N SER A 184 -9.46 -9.65 -2.76
CA SER A 184 -8.29 -10.37 -2.25
C SER A 184 -7.19 -10.40 -3.31
N GLY A 185 -5.98 -10.01 -2.92
CA GLY A 185 -4.82 -10.24 -3.75
C GLY A 185 -4.59 -11.73 -4.02
N THR A 186 -4.06 -12.07 -5.18
CA THR A 186 -3.59 -13.44 -5.51
C THR A 186 -2.07 -13.49 -5.59
N ILE A 187 -1.41 -12.36 -5.40
CA ILE A 187 0.02 -12.21 -5.59
C ILE A 187 0.73 -12.52 -4.28
N ASP A 188 1.52 -13.59 -4.30
CA ASP A 188 2.36 -14.01 -3.19
C ASP A 188 3.74 -13.35 -3.28
N ARG A 189 4.23 -13.02 -4.49
CA ARG A 189 5.51 -12.35 -4.67
C ARG A 189 5.60 -11.53 -5.94
N GLY A 190 6.44 -10.51 -5.89
CA GLY A 190 6.79 -9.78 -7.08
C GLY A 190 7.68 -8.59 -6.81
N VAL A 191 7.98 -7.88 -7.89
CA VAL A 191 8.67 -6.61 -7.88
C VAL A 191 8.05 -5.70 -8.95
N SER A 192 7.92 -4.41 -8.65
CA SER A 192 7.52 -3.39 -9.61
C SER A 192 8.45 -2.18 -9.56
N LEU A 193 8.51 -1.49 -10.70
CA LEU A 193 9.12 -0.18 -10.88
C LEU A 193 8.03 0.76 -11.42
N ASN A 194 7.78 1.83 -10.69
CA ASN A 194 6.94 2.95 -11.11
C ASN A 194 7.83 4.15 -11.40
N THR A 195 7.60 4.79 -12.53
CA THR A 195 8.25 6.04 -12.93
C THR A 195 7.19 7.09 -13.20
N GLU A 196 7.34 8.28 -12.64
CA GLU A 196 6.46 9.42 -12.90
C GLU A 196 7.31 10.64 -13.26
N LEU A 197 7.03 11.24 -14.41
CA LEU A 197 7.58 12.51 -14.82
C LEU A 197 6.52 13.59 -14.60
N LEU A 198 6.77 14.45 -13.63
CA LEU A 198 5.94 15.60 -13.31
C LEU A 198 6.30 16.76 -14.24
N PHE A 199 5.28 17.54 -14.61
CA PHE A 199 5.44 18.75 -15.39
C PHE A 199 4.45 19.83 -14.92
N PRO A 200 4.69 21.11 -15.25
CA PRO A 200 3.84 22.20 -14.81
C PRO A 200 2.37 21.99 -15.15
N ASN A 201 1.50 22.17 -14.15
CA ASN A 201 0.05 22.16 -14.32
C ASN A 201 -0.47 23.59 -14.30
N PHE A 202 -0.92 24.08 -15.46
CA PHE A 202 -1.44 25.45 -15.59
C PHE A 202 -2.68 25.71 -14.73
N ILE A 203 -3.58 24.71 -14.60
CA ILE A 203 -4.77 24.83 -13.77
C ILE A 203 -4.39 24.97 -12.30
N ASN A 204 -3.38 24.22 -11.84
CA ASN A 204 -2.85 24.35 -10.49
C ASN A 204 -2.36 25.78 -10.22
N SER A 205 -1.57 26.35 -11.14
CA SER A 205 -1.06 27.72 -11.00
C SER A 205 -2.18 28.78 -10.99
N LEU A 206 -3.33 28.52 -11.61
CA LEU A 206 -4.51 29.38 -11.51
C LEU A 206 -5.19 29.23 -10.13
N LEU A 207 -5.30 28.01 -9.63
CA LEU A 207 -5.94 27.73 -8.33
C LEU A 207 -5.13 28.25 -7.14
N GLU A 208 -3.80 28.20 -7.20
CA GLU A 208 -2.88 28.72 -6.18
C GLU A 208 -3.12 30.21 -5.83
N ARG A 209 -3.76 30.96 -6.72
CA ARG A 209 -4.11 32.37 -6.49
C ARG A 209 -5.46 32.57 -5.81
N THR A 210 -6.14 31.48 -5.45
CA THR A 210 -7.47 31.47 -4.86
C THR A 210 -7.43 30.77 -3.50
N ILE A 211 -8.48 30.96 -2.70
CA ILE A 211 -8.64 30.24 -1.43
C ILE A 211 -8.65 28.71 -1.66
N MET A 212 -9.10 28.23 -2.82
CA MET A 212 -9.09 26.80 -3.15
C MET A 212 -7.67 26.24 -3.29
N GLY A 213 -6.70 27.07 -3.66
CA GLY A 213 -5.30 26.67 -3.81
C GLY A 213 -4.63 26.22 -2.51
N ASP A 214 -5.17 26.63 -1.35
CA ASP A 214 -4.71 26.17 -0.03
C ASP A 214 -5.20 24.77 0.32
N PHE A 215 -6.24 24.28 -0.37
CA PHE A 215 -6.87 22.98 -0.11
C PHE A 215 -6.66 21.96 -1.22
N VAL A 216 -6.48 22.43 -2.46
CA VAL A 216 -6.44 21.59 -3.65
C VAL A 216 -5.15 21.86 -4.44
N HIS A 217 -4.33 20.82 -4.55
CA HIS A 217 -3.13 20.84 -5.39
C HIS A 217 -3.30 19.85 -6.54
N LEU A 218 -3.29 20.36 -7.77
CA LEU A 218 -3.37 19.54 -8.97
C LEU A 218 -1.96 19.29 -9.52
N LYS A 219 -1.63 18.03 -9.77
CA LYS A 219 -0.37 17.63 -10.38
C LYS A 219 -0.64 17.05 -11.75
N SER A 220 0.14 17.48 -12.73
CA SER A 220 0.19 16.83 -14.05
C SER A 220 1.43 15.97 -14.13
N TYR A 221 1.25 14.74 -14.61
CA TYR A 221 2.35 13.80 -14.75
C TYR A 221 2.04 12.78 -15.85
N VAL A 222 3.10 12.25 -16.45
CA VAL A 222 3.04 11.01 -17.24
C VAL A 222 3.70 9.91 -16.42
N PHE A 223 3.22 8.69 -16.55
CA PHE A 223 3.73 7.56 -15.79
C PHE A 223 4.01 6.34 -16.66
N GLY A 224 4.95 5.53 -16.20
CA GLY A 224 5.24 4.21 -16.72
C GLY A 224 5.43 3.24 -15.57
N ASP A 225 4.64 2.17 -15.57
CA ASP A 225 4.65 1.15 -14.53
C ASP A 225 4.99 -0.21 -15.16
N ILE A 226 5.98 -0.90 -14.60
CA ILE A 226 6.35 -2.27 -15.02
C ILE A 226 6.55 -3.15 -13.78
N GLY A 227 6.28 -4.44 -13.91
CA GLY A 227 6.52 -5.38 -12.82
C GLY A 227 6.60 -6.82 -13.28
N LYS A 228 7.22 -7.65 -12.44
CA LYS A 228 7.22 -9.10 -12.57
C LYS A 228 6.62 -9.69 -11.31
N ILE A 229 5.59 -10.50 -11.51
CA ILE A 229 4.71 -10.94 -10.46
C ILE A 229 4.47 -12.43 -10.64
N ASN A 230 4.53 -13.17 -9.54
CA ASN A 230 4.02 -14.53 -9.49
C ASN A 230 2.84 -14.51 -8.52
N GLY A 231 1.75 -15.15 -8.92
CA GLY A 231 0.63 -15.44 -8.03
C GLY A 231 0.52 -16.94 -7.83
N ASN A 232 -0.10 -17.34 -6.74
CA ASN A 232 -0.68 -18.67 -6.67
C ASN A 232 -1.99 -18.63 -7.44
N ALA A 233 -2.17 -19.52 -8.41
CA ALA A 233 -3.52 -19.87 -8.86
C ALA A 233 -4.22 -20.46 -7.64
N ILE A 234 -5.26 -19.77 -7.16
CA ILE A 234 -6.21 -20.36 -6.20
C ILE A 234 -7.11 -21.30 -7.00
#